data_AF-A0A9W7FIA7-F1
#
_entry.id   AF-A0A9W7FIA7-F1
#
_cell.length_a   1.000
_cell.length_b   1.000
_cell.length_c   1.000
_cell.angle_alpha   90.00
_cell.angle_beta   90.00
_cell.angle_gamma   90.00
#
_symmetry.space_group_name_H-M   'P 1'
#
loop_
_entity.id
_entity.type
_entity.pdbx_description
1 polymer ?
#
loop_
_entity_poly.entity_id
_entity_poly.type
_entity_poly.pdbx_seq_one_letter_code
_entity_poly.pdbx_strand_id
1 'polypeptide(L)'
;MLINSQISIAADKKDDPIFCIPTKDSPPLTSPPKSSSSSAQSANDKGKLMELFEVQLLVLSCIGLDILFSVVELIMTYNTESFLPLSTHMSLLRAIQSFTGFTLFFFLLEICTLMVTFRGEFFVHVGYLLDTTIVATCVFCEIDGWGKEIRMLNFLRVWRLIRLVQSMMNEVRNEHEDTRSVLRLEQTKIKEAVAEKAILQDSLKRELEARRRVETMLRGYKDEVETLSEALKIAAIDVAEAAQQQLMEDDGVFDEDDEFFDDGAEGKKKKGASKNTFVVNSDGTFEKK
;
A
#
# COMPACT_ATOMS: atom_id res chain seq x y z
N MET A 1 36.21 24.41 -26.31
CA MET A 1 35.34 25.60 -26.19
C MET A 1 34.32 25.26 -25.11
N LEU A 2 34.52 25.67 -23.85
CA LEU A 2 34.26 27.02 -23.30
C LEU A 2 32.76 27.36 -23.44
N ILE A 3 31.91 27.65 -22.44
CA ILE A 3 31.98 28.20 -21.05
C ILE A 3 30.58 27.90 -20.44
N ASN A 4 30.39 27.36 -19.23
CA ASN A 4 30.51 27.93 -17.87
C ASN A 4 29.36 28.84 -17.38
N SER A 5 29.04 28.69 -16.09
CA SER A 5 28.33 29.62 -15.17
C SER A 5 26.80 29.73 -15.32
N GLN A 6 25.99 29.47 -14.29
CA GLN A 6 25.99 30.22 -13.04
C GLN A 6 25.79 29.39 -11.76
N ILE A 7 26.67 29.69 -10.81
CA ILE A 7 26.61 29.46 -9.36
C ILE A 7 26.06 30.75 -8.71
N SER A 8 25.19 30.63 -7.70
CA SER A 8 25.10 31.50 -6.50
C SER A 8 24.01 30.92 -5.59
N ILE A 9 24.28 30.22 -4.48
CA ILE A 9 24.82 30.63 -3.16
C ILE A 9 23.99 31.71 -2.45
N ALA A 10 23.51 31.34 -1.25
CA ALA A 10 23.01 32.09 -0.08
C ALA A 10 21.64 31.54 0.35
N ALA A 11 21.29 31.24 1.60
CA ALA A 11 21.91 31.40 2.91
C ALA A 11 21.21 30.37 3.84
N ASP A 12 21.96 29.64 4.68
CA ASP A 12 21.96 29.83 6.13
C ASP A 12 20.63 30.31 6.74
N LYS A 13 19.83 29.36 7.24
CA LYS A 13 18.89 29.62 8.34
C LYS A 13 18.80 28.40 9.23
N LYS A 14 19.55 28.51 10.32
CA LYS A 14 19.50 27.74 11.55
C LYS A 14 18.16 28.04 12.24
N ASP A 15 17.22 27.11 12.20
CA ASP A 15 16.05 27.07 13.08
C ASP A 15 15.81 25.60 13.47
N ASP A 16 15.57 25.41 14.76
CA ASP A 16 15.67 24.16 15.53
C ASP A 16 14.69 23.05 15.11
N PRO A 17 14.98 21.76 15.41
CA PRO A 17 14.01 20.70 15.22
C PRO A 17 12.87 20.87 16.24
N ILE A 18 11.74 21.43 15.78
CA ILE A 18 10.48 21.41 16.50
C ILE A 18 10.05 19.95 16.61
N PHE A 19 10.23 19.42 17.81
CA PHE A 19 9.74 18.16 18.30
C PHE A 19 8.21 18.22 18.40
N CYS A 20 7.50 17.90 17.31
CA CYS A 20 6.07 17.64 17.37
C CYS A 20 5.85 16.24 17.94
N ILE A 21 5.58 16.16 19.24
CA ILE A 21 4.98 14.99 19.88
C ILE A 21 3.55 14.87 19.32
N PRO A 22 3.13 13.74 18.72
CA PRO A 22 1.72 13.50 18.49
C PRO A 22 1.06 13.24 19.86
N THR A 23 0.22 14.18 20.28
CA THR A 23 -0.66 14.06 21.44
C THR A 23 -1.57 12.85 21.29
N LYS A 24 -1.49 11.94 22.28
CA LYS A 24 -2.46 10.88 22.53
C LYS A 24 -3.82 11.50 22.84
N ASP A 25 -4.66 11.62 21.85
CA ASP A 25 -6.12 11.67 22.01
C ASP A 25 -6.74 10.68 21.02
N SER A 26 -6.68 9.40 21.38
CA SER A 26 -7.55 8.37 20.80
C SER A 26 -8.76 8.18 21.72
N PRO A 27 -9.99 8.48 21.28
CA PRO A 27 -11.21 8.08 21.98
C PRO A 27 -11.39 6.55 21.96
N PRO A 28 -12.19 6.00 22.89
CA PRO A 28 -12.23 4.57 23.18
C PRO A 28 -12.89 3.76 22.06
N LEU A 29 -12.46 2.49 21.96
CA LEU A 29 -13.02 1.44 21.11
C LEU A 29 -14.55 1.54 21.00
N THR A 30 -15.01 1.97 19.84
CA THR A 30 -16.37 1.75 19.39
C THR A 30 -16.31 0.69 18.30
N SER A 31 -16.72 -0.52 18.69
CA SER A 31 -17.31 -1.62 17.91
C SER A 31 -16.70 -1.99 16.54
N PRO A 32 -16.54 -3.30 16.25
CA PRO A 32 -16.15 -3.74 14.91
C PRO A 32 -17.14 -3.24 13.86
N PRO A 33 -16.69 -2.77 12.68
CA PRO A 33 -17.61 -2.56 11.58
C PRO A 33 -18.19 -3.93 11.20
N LYS A 34 -19.51 -4.06 11.32
CA LYS A 34 -20.29 -5.15 10.71
C LYS A 34 -19.93 -5.20 9.23
N SER A 35 -19.08 -6.16 8.86
CA SER A 35 -18.87 -6.59 7.49
C SER A 35 -20.08 -7.44 7.04
N SER A 36 -21.24 -6.80 6.88
CA SER A 36 -22.42 -7.41 6.27
C SER A 36 -22.74 -6.66 4.98
N SER A 37 -21.93 -6.88 3.93
CA SER A 37 -22.30 -6.56 2.53
C SER A 37 -21.29 -7.04 1.46
N SER A 38 -20.21 -7.75 1.80
CA SER A 38 -19.23 -8.21 0.79
C SER A 38 -19.80 -9.20 -0.25
N SER A 39 -20.88 -9.93 0.05
CA SER A 39 -21.54 -10.83 -0.90
C SER A 39 -22.54 -10.13 -1.83
N ALA A 40 -22.98 -8.90 -1.52
CA ALA A 40 -23.94 -8.16 -2.34
C ALA A 40 -23.27 -7.22 -3.37
N GLN A 41 -22.08 -6.68 -3.07
CA GLN A 41 -21.28 -5.93 -4.05
C GLN A 41 -20.62 -6.85 -5.09
N SER A 42 -20.10 -8.01 -4.67
CA SER A 42 -19.49 -8.98 -5.59
C SER A 42 -20.49 -9.61 -6.58
N ALA A 43 -21.78 -9.67 -6.22
CA ALA A 43 -22.83 -10.15 -7.12
C ALA A 43 -23.21 -9.11 -8.21
N ASN A 44 -23.20 -7.81 -7.86
CA ASN A 44 -23.43 -6.74 -8.83
C ASN A 44 -22.25 -6.55 -9.80
N ASP A 45 -21.02 -6.76 -9.36
CA ASP A 45 -19.84 -6.71 -10.24
C ASP A 45 -19.85 -7.87 -11.23
N LYS A 46 -20.25 -9.07 -10.79
CA LYS A 46 -20.47 -10.22 -11.68
C LYS A 46 -21.66 -10.01 -12.63
N GLY A 47 -22.70 -9.32 -12.18
CA GLY A 47 -23.86 -8.95 -13.01
C GLY A 47 -23.48 -7.97 -14.13
N LYS A 48 -22.68 -6.94 -13.82
CA LYS A 48 -22.11 -6.01 -14.82
C LYS A 48 -21.15 -6.69 -15.79
N LEU A 49 -20.32 -7.62 -15.31
CA LEU A 49 -19.44 -8.41 -16.15
C LEU A 49 -20.23 -9.37 -17.06
N MET A 50 -21.33 -9.96 -16.57
CA MET A 50 -22.22 -10.77 -17.41
C MET A 50 -22.89 -9.93 -18.49
N GLU A 51 -23.36 -8.72 -18.16
CA GLU A 51 -24.06 -7.86 -19.11
C GLU A 51 -23.13 -7.36 -20.24
N LEU A 52 -21.87 -7.03 -19.93
CA LEU A 52 -20.87 -6.63 -20.94
C LEU A 52 -20.35 -7.83 -21.75
N PHE A 53 -20.09 -8.96 -21.08
CA PHE A 53 -19.62 -10.18 -21.73
C PHE A 53 -20.69 -10.80 -22.64
N GLU A 54 -21.98 -10.70 -22.31
CA GLU A 54 -23.06 -11.28 -23.10
C GLU A 54 -23.18 -10.61 -24.48
N VAL A 55 -23.16 -9.28 -24.52
CA VAL A 55 -23.21 -8.54 -25.80
C VAL A 55 -21.95 -8.80 -26.62
N GLN A 56 -20.78 -8.82 -25.98
CA GLN A 56 -19.51 -9.07 -26.66
C GLN A 56 -19.37 -10.52 -27.14
N LEU A 57 -19.91 -11.49 -26.39
CA LEU A 57 -20.00 -12.90 -26.77
C LEU A 57 -20.95 -13.08 -27.95
N LEU A 58 -22.08 -12.36 -27.98
CA LEU A 58 -22.99 -12.38 -29.13
C LEU A 58 -22.33 -11.82 -30.38
N VAL A 59 -21.60 -10.72 -30.29
CA VAL A 59 -20.83 -10.16 -31.41
C VAL A 59 -19.76 -11.15 -31.88
N LEU A 60 -19.01 -11.75 -30.95
CA LEU A 60 -18.00 -12.76 -31.26
C LEU A 60 -18.62 -14.00 -31.93
N SER A 61 -19.77 -14.46 -31.42
CA SER A 61 -20.52 -15.58 -31.98
C SER A 61 -21.04 -15.25 -33.39
N CYS A 62 -21.52 -14.02 -33.61
CA CYS A 62 -21.97 -13.55 -34.90
C CYS A 62 -20.82 -13.53 -35.93
N ILE A 63 -19.64 -13.04 -35.55
CA ILE A 63 -18.43 -13.08 -36.39
C ILE A 63 -17.96 -14.52 -36.66
N GLY A 64 -18.04 -15.40 -35.65
CA GLY A 64 -17.69 -16.81 -35.82
C GLY A 64 -18.60 -17.52 -36.81
N LEU A 65 -19.91 -17.29 -36.73
CA LEU A 65 -20.90 -17.78 -37.69
C LEU A 65 -20.66 -17.20 -39.08
N ASP A 66 -20.35 -15.91 -39.17
CA ASP A 66 -20.04 -15.21 -40.42
C ASP A 66 -18.81 -15.81 -41.14
N ILE A 67 -17.75 -16.14 -40.40
CA ILE A 67 -16.57 -16.85 -40.94
C ILE A 67 -16.96 -18.27 -41.37
N LEU A 68 -17.79 -18.98 -40.60
CA LEU A 68 -18.27 -20.31 -40.95
C LEU A 68 -19.04 -20.29 -42.28
N PHE A 69 -19.99 -19.37 -42.45
CA PHE A 69 -20.74 -19.20 -43.70
C PHE A 69 -19.83 -18.81 -44.87
N SER A 70 -18.83 -17.96 -44.64
CA SER A 70 -17.82 -17.60 -45.66
C SER A 70 -16.99 -18.81 -46.11
N VAL A 71 -16.62 -19.69 -45.18
CA VAL A 71 -15.89 -20.92 -45.49
C VAL A 71 -16.79 -21.90 -46.24
N VAL A 72 -18.06 -22.03 -45.85
CA VAL A 72 -19.04 -22.85 -46.57
C VAL A 72 -19.25 -22.33 -47.99
N GLU A 73 -19.35 -21.00 -48.18
CA GLU A 73 -19.44 -20.37 -49.50
C GLU A 73 -18.20 -20.67 -50.36
N LEU A 74 -16.99 -20.55 -49.79
CA LEU A 74 -15.75 -20.83 -50.49
C LEU A 74 -15.66 -22.32 -50.89
N ILE A 75 -16.03 -23.23 -49.99
CA ILE A 75 -16.08 -24.67 -50.25
C ILE A 75 -17.11 -24.98 -51.34
N MET A 76 -18.30 -24.38 -51.29
CA MET A 76 -19.36 -24.58 -52.30
C MET A 76 -19.00 -24.00 -53.67
N THR A 77 -18.23 -22.91 -53.69
CA THR A 77 -17.71 -22.30 -54.92
C THR A 77 -16.59 -23.15 -55.53
N TYR A 78 -15.74 -23.76 -54.70
CA TYR A 78 -14.62 -24.60 -55.15
C TYR A 78 -15.04 -26.04 -55.50
N ASN A 79 -15.92 -26.66 -54.70
CA ASN A 79 -16.48 -28.00 -54.95
C ASN A 79 -17.67 -27.96 -55.92
N THR A 80 -17.44 -27.44 -57.12
CA THR A 80 -18.44 -27.46 -58.21
C THR A 80 -18.84 -28.90 -58.62
N GLU A 81 -18.04 -29.90 -58.25
CA GLU A 81 -18.14 -31.30 -58.72
C GLU A 81 -18.92 -32.26 -57.77
N SER A 82 -19.64 -31.82 -56.74
CA SER A 82 -20.17 -32.78 -55.72
C SER A 82 -21.64 -32.63 -55.28
N PHE A 83 -22.38 -33.71 -55.55
CA PHE A 83 -23.49 -34.35 -54.80
C PHE A 83 -24.87 -33.68 -54.68
N LEU A 84 -25.00 -32.34 -54.71
CA LEU A 84 -26.30 -31.69 -54.54
C LEU A 84 -26.94 -31.25 -55.87
N PRO A 85 -28.27 -31.31 -56.01
CA PRO A 85 -28.95 -30.83 -57.21
C PRO A 85 -28.69 -29.33 -57.43
N LEU A 86 -28.46 -28.93 -58.68
CA LEU A 86 -28.09 -27.55 -59.08
C LEU A 86 -29.05 -26.47 -58.52
N SER A 87 -30.32 -26.83 -58.28
CA SER A 87 -31.34 -25.95 -57.69
C SER A 87 -31.10 -25.63 -56.21
N THR A 88 -30.62 -26.60 -55.41
CA THR A 88 -30.34 -26.39 -53.98
C THR A 88 -29.04 -25.63 -53.80
N HIS A 89 -28.04 -25.87 -54.66
CA HIS A 89 -26.78 -25.11 -54.65
C HIS A 89 -27.01 -23.60 -54.85
N MET A 90 -27.78 -23.21 -55.88
CA MET A 90 -28.10 -21.81 -56.16
C MET A 90 -28.93 -21.14 -55.06
N SER A 91 -29.86 -21.89 -54.44
CA SER A 91 -30.68 -21.38 -53.34
C SER A 91 -29.86 -21.15 -52.07
N LEU A 92 -28.91 -22.05 -51.80
CA LEU A 92 -28.05 -22.02 -50.61
C LEU A 92 -27.00 -20.91 -50.72
N LEU A 93 -26.40 -20.73 -51.91
CA LEU A 93 -25.55 -19.57 -52.21
C LEU A 93 -26.30 -18.24 -52.01
N ARG A 94 -27.53 -18.13 -52.53
CA ARG A 94 -28.35 -16.91 -52.33
C ARG A 94 -28.69 -16.67 -50.86
N ALA A 95 -28.96 -17.72 -50.10
CA ALA A 95 -29.22 -17.62 -48.66
C ALA A 95 -27.97 -17.17 -47.89
N ILE A 96 -26.80 -17.75 -48.19
CA ILE A 96 -25.52 -17.36 -47.58
C ILE A 96 -25.15 -15.91 -47.92
N GLN A 97 -25.36 -15.49 -49.17
CA GLN A 97 -25.12 -14.13 -49.59
C GLN A 97 -26.06 -13.14 -48.88
N SER A 98 -27.33 -13.50 -48.72
CA SER A 98 -28.30 -12.69 -47.95
C SER A 98 -27.94 -12.60 -46.47
N PHE A 99 -27.45 -13.71 -45.89
CA PHE A 99 -27.00 -13.74 -44.50
C PHE A 99 -25.74 -12.88 -44.29
N THR A 100 -24.80 -12.93 -45.23
CA THR A 100 -23.59 -12.09 -45.23
C THR A 100 -23.92 -10.60 -45.31
N GLY A 101 -24.85 -10.20 -46.19
CA GLY A 101 -25.29 -8.80 -46.25
C GLY A 101 -25.98 -8.35 -44.95
N PHE A 102 -26.69 -9.26 -44.29
CA PHE A 102 -27.34 -8.99 -43.01
C PHE A 102 -26.36 -8.83 -41.84
N THR A 103 -25.33 -9.69 -41.74
CA THR A 103 -24.28 -9.53 -40.73
C THR A 103 -23.48 -8.24 -40.95
N LEU A 104 -23.22 -7.88 -42.22
CA LEU A 104 -22.61 -6.61 -42.59
C LEU A 104 -23.41 -5.39 -42.10
N PHE A 105 -24.75 -5.45 -42.12
CA PHE A 105 -25.60 -4.38 -41.58
C PHE A 105 -25.48 -4.24 -40.06
N PHE A 106 -25.49 -5.36 -39.31
CA PHE A 106 -25.24 -5.32 -37.86
C PHE A 106 -23.88 -4.73 -37.54
N PHE A 107 -22.88 -5.07 -38.33
CA PHE A 107 -21.54 -4.56 -38.21
C PHE A 107 -21.43 -3.06 -38.51
N LEU A 108 -22.22 -2.54 -39.45
CA LEU A 108 -22.34 -1.11 -39.70
C LEU A 108 -22.96 -0.41 -38.48
N LEU A 109 -24.03 -0.97 -37.91
CA LEU A 109 -24.65 -0.43 -36.70
C LEU A 109 -23.69 -0.42 -35.50
N GLU A 110 -22.87 -1.45 -35.35
CA GLU A 110 -21.83 -1.52 -34.32
C GLU A 110 -20.81 -0.37 -34.47
N ILE A 111 -20.27 -0.16 -35.67
CA ILE A 111 -19.32 0.93 -35.95
C ILE A 111 -19.98 2.29 -35.77
N CYS A 112 -21.23 2.46 -36.20
CA CYS A 112 -22.00 3.69 -35.96
C CYS A 112 -22.14 3.97 -34.45
N THR A 113 -22.42 2.94 -33.66
CA THR A 113 -22.53 3.06 -32.20
C THR A 113 -21.20 3.46 -31.58
N LEU A 114 -20.09 2.85 -32.02
CA LEU A 114 -18.74 3.21 -31.59
C LEU A 114 -18.39 4.66 -31.98
N MET A 115 -18.71 5.07 -33.21
CA MET A 115 -18.49 6.43 -33.69
C MET A 115 -19.28 7.46 -32.87
N VAL A 116 -20.53 7.15 -32.51
CA VAL A 116 -21.38 8.02 -31.67
C VAL A 116 -20.87 8.07 -30.22
N THR A 117 -20.34 6.96 -29.71
CA THR A 117 -19.86 6.88 -28.33
C THR A 117 -18.55 7.65 -28.16
N PHE A 118 -17.60 7.52 -29.09
CA PHE A 118 -16.25 8.10 -28.95
C PHE A 118 -16.05 9.46 -29.64
N ARG A 119 -16.97 9.87 -30.53
CA ARG A 119 -17.05 11.15 -31.28
C ARG A 119 -15.71 11.75 -31.75
N GLY A 120 -14.97 12.38 -30.83
CA GLY A 120 -13.72 13.11 -31.10
C GLY A 120 -12.43 12.33 -30.81
N GLU A 121 -12.40 11.46 -29.81
CA GLU A 121 -11.20 10.67 -29.47
C GLU A 121 -10.97 9.49 -30.43
N PHE A 122 -12.00 9.18 -31.22
CA PHE A 122 -12.00 8.15 -32.24
C PHE A 122 -10.93 8.39 -33.33
N PHE A 123 -10.74 9.64 -33.75
CA PHE A 123 -9.80 9.98 -34.83
C PHE A 123 -8.33 10.04 -34.38
N VAL A 124 -8.07 10.05 -33.07
CA VAL A 124 -6.70 10.07 -32.53
C VAL A 124 -6.07 8.67 -32.60
N HIS A 125 -6.91 7.64 -32.56
CA HIS A 125 -6.50 6.24 -32.56
C HIS A 125 -6.53 5.66 -33.97
N VAL A 126 -5.34 5.53 -34.57
CA VAL A 126 -5.15 4.98 -35.93
C VAL A 126 -5.89 3.65 -36.15
N GLY A 127 -5.98 2.82 -35.11
CA GLY A 127 -6.68 1.54 -35.19
C GLY A 127 -8.19 1.63 -35.43
N TYR A 128 -8.87 2.65 -34.89
CA TYR A 128 -10.31 2.85 -35.10
C TYR A 128 -10.61 3.49 -36.46
N LEU A 129 -9.73 4.39 -36.90
CA LEU A 129 -9.84 5.01 -38.23
C LEU A 129 -9.71 3.95 -39.33
N LEU A 130 -8.71 3.07 -39.23
CA LEU A 130 -8.45 2.02 -40.21
C LEU A 130 -9.66 1.06 -40.29
N ASP A 131 -10.21 0.66 -39.15
CA ASP A 131 -11.40 -0.19 -39.09
C ASP A 131 -12.63 0.44 -39.76
N THR A 132 -12.88 1.74 -39.51
CA THR A 132 -13.96 2.49 -40.17
C THR A 132 -13.78 2.54 -41.67
N THR A 133 -12.56 2.79 -42.14
CA THR A 133 -12.27 2.82 -43.58
C THR A 133 -12.45 1.45 -44.23
N ILE A 134 -12.05 0.37 -43.54
CA ILE A 134 -12.27 -1.00 -44.00
C ILE A 134 -13.76 -1.30 -44.11
N VAL A 135 -14.54 -1.04 -43.05
CA VAL A 135 -15.98 -1.33 -43.03
C VAL A 135 -16.72 -0.50 -44.06
N ALA A 136 -16.38 0.78 -44.21
CA ALA A 136 -16.94 1.65 -45.25
C ALA A 136 -16.63 1.11 -46.67
N THR A 137 -15.41 0.64 -46.89
CA THR A 137 -15.02 0.02 -48.17
C THR A 137 -15.80 -1.27 -48.41
N CYS A 138 -15.99 -2.11 -47.38
CA CYS A 138 -16.80 -3.34 -47.50
C CYS A 138 -18.25 -3.04 -47.91
N VAL A 139 -18.87 -2.04 -47.28
CA VAL A 139 -20.25 -1.62 -47.60
C VAL A 139 -20.32 -1.08 -49.02
N PHE A 140 -19.33 -0.30 -49.44
CA PHE A 140 -19.24 0.22 -50.79
C PHE A 140 -19.11 -0.90 -51.84
N CYS A 141 -18.23 -1.89 -51.60
CA CYS A 141 -18.07 -3.05 -52.47
C CYS A 141 -19.33 -3.91 -52.56
N GLU A 142 -20.09 -4.05 -51.46
CA GLU A 142 -21.35 -4.79 -51.45
C GLU A 142 -22.44 -4.09 -52.29
N ILE A 143 -22.53 -2.75 -52.22
CA ILE A 143 -23.49 -1.96 -53.00
C ILE A 143 -23.19 -2.03 -54.50
N ASP A 144 -21.91 -1.96 -54.87
CA ASP A 144 -21.48 -1.96 -56.27
C ASP A 144 -21.56 -3.36 -56.92
N GLY A 145 -21.64 -4.44 -56.13
CA GLY A 145 -21.92 -5.79 -56.64
C GLY A 145 -20.77 -6.44 -57.43
N TRP A 146 -19.52 -6.05 -57.16
CA TRP A 146 -18.35 -6.55 -57.91
C TRP A 146 -17.97 -7.98 -57.46
N GLY A 147 -18.35 -9.00 -58.24
CA GLY A 147 -18.17 -10.42 -57.88
C GLY A 147 -16.74 -10.93 -57.67
N LYS A 148 -15.70 -10.13 -57.93
CA LYS A 148 -14.30 -10.48 -57.57
C LYS A 148 -13.95 -10.07 -56.13
N GLU A 149 -14.66 -9.10 -55.56
CA GLU A 149 -14.39 -8.52 -54.24
C GLU A 149 -14.80 -9.44 -53.09
N ILE A 150 -15.69 -10.43 -53.33
CA ILE A 150 -16.13 -11.42 -52.32
C ILE A 150 -14.94 -12.12 -51.65
N ARG A 151 -13.82 -12.30 -52.38
CA ARG A 151 -12.59 -12.89 -51.81
C ARG A 151 -11.81 -11.93 -50.92
N MET A 152 -11.83 -10.63 -51.21
CA MET A 152 -11.18 -9.61 -50.37
C MET A 152 -11.93 -9.41 -49.06
N LEU A 153 -13.28 -9.51 -49.08
CA LEU A 153 -14.11 -9.45 -47.88
C LEU A 153 -13.70 -10.50 -46.83
N ASN A 154 -13.26 -11.69 -47.25
CA ASN A 154 -12.84 -12.75 -46.32
C ASN A 154 -11.61 -12.35 -45.48
N PHE A 155 -10.63 -11.65 -46.05
CA PHE A 155 -9.46 -11.17 -45.29
C PHE A 155 -9.84 -10.06 -44.31
N LEU A 156 -10.79 -9.21 -44.69
CA LEU A 156 -11.27 -8.11 -43.84
C LEU A 156 -12.07 -8.64 -42.64
N ARG A 157 -12.79 -9.76 -42.78
CA ARG A 157 -13.45 -10.47 -41.66
C ARG A 157 -12.44 -10.98 -40.63
N VAL A 158 -11.30 -11.52 -41.07
CA VAL A 158 -10.22 -11.98 -40.17
C VAL A 158 -9.57 -10.79 -39.45
N TRP A 159 -9.37 -9.68 -40.16
CA TRP A 159 -8.88 -8.44 -39.55
C TRP A 159 -9.79 -7.97 -38.41
N ARG A 160 -11.11 -7.98 -38.62
CA ARG A 160 -12.10 -7.63 -37.59
C ARG A 160 -12.01 -8.54 -36.36
N LEU A 161 -11.81 -9.85 -36.55
CA LEU A 161 -11.62 -10.80 -35.45
C LEU A 161 -10.39 -10.42 -34.60
N ILE A 162 -9.26 -10.13 -35.26
CA ILE A 162 -8.04 -9.70 -34.58
C ILE A 162 -8.29 -8.41 -33.79
N ARG A 163 -9.01 -7.45 -34.37
CA ARG A 163 -9.34 -6.18 -33.70
C ARG A 163 -10.23 -6.40 -32.48
N LEU A 164 -11.25 -7.24 -32.58
CA LEU A 164 -12.15 -7.54 -31.46
C LEU A 164 -11.39 -8.23 -30.32
N VAL A 165 -10.53 -9.20 -30.65
CA VAL A 165 -9.65 -9.85 -29.67
C VAL A 165 -8.69 -8.85 -29.02
N GLN A 166 -8.13 -7.91 -29.78
CA GLN A 166 -7.31 -6.83 -29.21
C GLN A 166 -8.13 -5.93 -28.28
N SER A 167 -9.38 -5.63 -28.61
CA SER A 167 -10.26 -4.84 -27.76
C SER A 167 -10.55 -5.57 -26.45
N MET A 168 -10.93 -6.86 -26.51
CA MET A 168 -11.13 -7.69 -25.32
C MET A 168 -9.86 -7.82 -24.48
N MET A 169 -8.72 -8.03 -25.12
CA MET A 169 -7.44 -8.14 -24.42
C MET A 169 -7.05 -6.81 -23.76
N ASN A 170 -7.36 -5.67 -24.39
CA ASN A 170 -7.12 -4.36 -23.80
C ASN A 170 -8.05 -4.11 -22.61
N GLU A 171 -9.31 -4.52 -22.70
CA GLU A 171 -10.28 -4.43 -21.61
C GLU A 171 -9.86 -5.29 -20.41
N VAL A 172 -9.56 -6.56 -20.64
CA VAL A 172 -9.00 -7.47 -19.62
C VAL A 172 -7.67 -6.94 -19.06
N ARG A 173 -6.81 -6.35 -19.91
CA ARG A 173 -5.57 -5.73 -19.45
C ARG A 173 -5.83 -4.51 -18.58
N ASN A 174 -6.83 -3.69 -18.90
CA ASN A 174 -7.20 -2.52 -18.12
C ASN A 174 -7.70 -2.93 -16.73
N GLU A 175 -8.56 -3.96 -16.65
CA GLU A 175 -9.02 -4.53 -15.37
C GLU A 175 -7.86 -5.09 -14.53
N HIS A 176 -6.91 -5.74 -15.19
CA HIS A 176 -5.69 -6.22 -14.52
C HIS A 176 -4.77 -5.07 -14.07
N GLU A 177 -4.70 -3.98 -14.82
CA GLU A 177 -3.92 -2.80 -14.46
C GLU A 177 -4.51 -2.07 -13.28
N ASP A 178 -5.85 -1.94 -13.21
CA ASP A 178 -6.56 -1.41 -12.05
C ASP A 178 -6.27 -2.23 -10.79
N THR A 179 -6.39 -3.55 -10.88
CA THR A 179 -6.09 -4.45 -9.76
C THR A 179 -4.62 -4.33 -9.31
N ARG A 180 -3.69 -4.22 -10.26
CA ARG A 180 -2.27 -4.02 -9.96
C ARG A 180 -1.98 -2.66 -9.34
N SER A 181 -2.71 -1.61 -9.74
CA SER A 181 -2.56 -0.27 -9.18
C SER A 181 -2.96 -0.25 -7.69
N VAL A 182 -4.06 -0.93 -7.34
CA VAL A 182 -4.52 -1.08 -5.96
C VAL A 182 -3.49 -1.85 -5.12
N LEU A 183 -2.95 -2.96 -5.64
CA LEU A 183 -1.92 -3.72 -4.95
C LEU A 183 -0.63 -2.90 -4.75
N ARG A 184 -0.22 -2.10 -5.72
CA ARG A 184 0.94 -1.21 -5.59
C ARG A 184 0.73 -0.16 -4.49
N LEU A 185 -0.48 0.38 -4.39
CA LEU A 185 -0.83 1.38 -3.38
C LEU A 185 -0.80 0.78 -1.96
N GLU A 186 -1.31 -0.43 -1.79
CA GLU A 186 -1.20 -1.14 -0.50
C GLU A 186 0.26 -1.52 -0.19
N GLN A 187 1.03 -1.92 -1.19
CA GLN A 187 2.46 -2.21 -1.00
C GLN A 187 3.27 -0.95 -0.61
N THR A 188 2.94 0.23 -1.13
CA THR A 188 3.57 1.48 -0.71
C THR A 188 3.21 1.83 0.73
N LYS A 189 1.95 1.68 1.15
CA LYS A 189 1.54 1.90 2.55
C LYS A 189 2.24 0.97 3.52
N ILE A 190 2.38 -0.32 3.17
CA ILE A 190 3.11 -1.29 4.01
C ILE A 190 4.58 -0.88 4.15
N LYS A 191 5.22 -0.44 3.05
CA LYS A 191 6.61 0.02 3.09
C LYS A 191 6.78 1.26 3.97
N GLU A 192 5.85 2.20 3.90
CA GLU A 192 5.84 3.40 4.75
C GLU A 192 5.69 3.02 6.23
N ALA A 193 4.74 2.15 6.57
CA ALA A 193 4.55 1.69 7.94
C ALA A 193 5.76 0.90 8.49
N VAL A 194 6.45 0.14 7.63
CA VAL A 194 7.70 -0.55 8.01
C VAL A 194 8.84 0.45 8.24
N ALA A 195 8.96 1.49 7.41
CA ALA A 195 9.95 2.54 7.58
C ALA A 195 9.71 3.33 8.88
N GLU A 196 8.46 3.68 9.18
CA GLU A 196 8.09 4.35 10.42
C GLU A 196 8.42 3.50 11.66
N LYS A 197 8.10 2.19 11.61
CA LYS A 197 8.50 1.26 12.67
C LYS A 197 10.00 1.22 12.87
N ALA A 198 10.79 1.21 11.79
CA ALA A 198 12.24 1.21 11.87
C ALA A 198 12.78 2.50 12.53
N ILE A 199 12.21 3.66 12.18
CA ILE A 199 12.59 4.96 12.78
C ILE A 199 12.26 4.98 14.27
N LEU A 200 11.06 4.53 14.66
CA LEU A 200 10.65 4.47 16.07
C LEU A 200 11.54 3.51 16.87
N GLN A 201 11.87 2.34 16.32
CA GLN A 201 12.77 1.38 16.97
C GLN A 201 14.18 1.96 17.17
N ASP A 202 14.71 2.69 16.19
CA ASP A 202 16.01 3.34 16.34
C ASP A 202 15.97 4.44 17.41
N SER A 203 14.89 5.22 17.47
CA SER A 203 14.71 6.24 18.52
C SER A 203 14.67 5.62 19.93
N LEU A 204 13.92 4.52 20.10
CA LEU A 204 13.82 3.80 21.37
C LEU A 204 15.17 3.24 21.80
N LYS A 205 15.93 2.70 20.85
CA LYS A 205 17.28 2.17 21.12
C LYS A 205 18.22 3.27 21.61
N ARG A 206 18.18 4.46 20.99
CA ARG A 206 18.98 5.62 21.42
C ARG A 206 18.61 6.07 22.83
N GLU A 207 17.32 6.07 23.18
CA GLU A 207 16.86 6.42 24.53
C GLU A 207 17.34 5.39 25.56
N LEU A 208 17.24 4.10 25.27
CA LEU A 208 17.75 3.04 26.14
C LEU A 208 19.26 3.10 26.35
N GLU A 209 20.02 3.40 25.29
CA GLU A 209 21.46 3.58 25.39
C GLU A 209 21.82 4.81 26.24
N ALA A 210 21.07 5.91 26.11
CA ALA A 210 21.25 7.09 26.96
C ALA A 210 20.95 6.78 28.43
N ARG A 211 19.84 6.08 28.72
CA ARG A 211 19.50 5.64 30.08
C ARG A 211 20.57 4.74 30.69
N ARG A 212 21.06 3.74 29.93
CA ARG A 212 22.14 2.85 30.39
C ARG A 212 23.43 3.61 30.72
N ARG A 213 23.78 4.63 29.93
CA ARG A 213 24.94 5.50 30.23
C ARG A 213 24.76 6.25 31.54
N VAL A 214 23.58 6.82 31.77
CA VAL A 214 23.27 7.52 33.03
C VAL A 214 23.29 6.57 34.22
N GLU A 215 22.70 5.38 34.11
CA GLU A 215 22.76 4.35 35.17
C GLU A 215 24.21 3.94 35.49
N THR A 216 25.05 3.82 34.47
CA THR A 216 26.47 3.50 34.65
C THR A 216 27.20 4.61 35.39
N MET A 217 26.93 5.89 35.06
CA MET A 217 27.48 7.04 35.78
C MET A 217 27.00 7.09 37.23
N LEU A 218 25.70 6.89 37.47
CA LEU A 218 25.14 6.87 38.82
C LEU A 218 25.73 5.75 39.68
N ARG A 219 25.96 4.58 39.08
CA ARG A 219 26.63 3.47 39.76
C ARG A 219 28.07 3.81 40.10
N GLY A 220 28.81 4.42 39.17
CA GLY A 220 30.17 4.93 39.44
C GLY A 220 30.20 5.92 40.61
N TYR A 221 29.29 6.90 40.62
CA TYR A 221 29.18 7.84 41.75
C TYR A 221 28.82 7.16 43.07
N LYS A 222 27.96 6.13 43.04
CA LYS A 222 27.63 5.36 44.25
C LYS A 222 28.85 4.64 44.80
N ASP A 223 29.62 3.99 43.93
CA ASP A 223 30.83 3.25 44.31
C ASP A 223 31.92 4.22 44.84
N GLU A 224 32.06 5.40 44.25
CA GLU A 224 32.94 6.47 44.75
C GLU A 224 32.52 6.96 46.14
N VAL A 225 31.22 7.22 46.37
CA VAL A 225 30.70 7.65 47.68
C VAL A 225 30.89 6.56 48.73
N GLU A 226 30.66 5.29 48.40
CA GLU A 226 30.90 4.17 49.32
C GLU A 226 32.39 4.09 49.70
N THR A 227 33.29 4.19 48.71
CA THR A 227 34.73 4.20 48.93
C THR A 227 35.17 5.38 49.81
N LEU A 228 34.64 6.59 49.55
CA LEU A 228 34.90 7.76 50.37
C LEU A 228 34.36 7.60 51.79
N SER A 229 33.18 6.99 51.95
CA SER A 229 32.58 6.74 53.26
C SER A 229 33.40 5.75 54.09
N GLU A 230 33.97 4.74 53.44
CA GLU A 230 34.81 3.73 54.08
C GLU A 230 36.15 4.34 54.50
N ALA A 231 36.78 5.12 53.63
CA ALA A 231 38.00 5.87 53.95
C ALA A 231 37.76 6.86 55.13
N LEU A 232 36.64 7.57 55.14
CA LEU A 232 36.27 8.47 56.23
C LEU A 232 36.08 7.71 57.55
N LYS A 233 35.45 6.53 57.49
CA LYS A 233 35.22 5.69 58.67
C LYS A 233 36.54 5.18 59.25
N ILE A 234 37.49 4.76 58.40
CA ILE A 234 38.84 4.35 58.83
C ILE A 234 39.55 5.54 59.48
N ALA A 235 39.57 6.70 58.83
CA ALA A 235 40.21 7.90 59.39
C ALA A 235 39.60 8.32 60.74
N ALA A 236 38.29 8.22 60.90
CA ALA A 236 37.63 8.51 62.17
C ALA A 236 37.98 7.50 63.27
N ILE A 237 38.11 6.22 62.92
CA ILE A 237 38.56 5.18 63.86
C ILE A 237 40.02 5.42 64.28
N ASP A 238 40.91 5.72 63.32
CA ASP A 238 42.32 5.99 63.60
C ASP A 238 42.50 7.20 64.55
N VAL A 239 41.71 8.27 64.35
CA VAL A 239 41.71 9.44 65.25
C VAL A 239 41.19 9.09 66.64
N ALA A 240 40.12 8.29 66.72
CA ALA A 240 39.58 7.85 68.01
C ALA A 240 40.56 6.94 68.77
N GLU A 241 41.25 6.04 68.07
CA GLU A 241 42.29 5.17 68.65
C GLU A 241 43.50 5.97 69.12
N ALA A 242 43.96 6.96 68.34
CA ALA A 242 45.04 7.86 68.74
C ALA A 242 44.66 8.71 69.97
N ALA A 243 43.41 9.19 70.04
CA ALA A 243 42.91 9.90 71.22
C ALA A 243 42.83 9.00 72.46
N GLN A 244 42.43 7.73 72.29
CA GLN A 244 42.39 6.76 73.39
C GLN A 244 43.80 6.37 73.87
N GLN A 245 44.79 6.28 72.98
CA GLN A 245 46.20 6.07 73.35
C GLN A 245 46.77 7.26 74.13
N GLN A 246 46.43 8.50 73.75
CA GLN A 246 46.80 9.69 74.53
C GLN A 246 46.18 9.69 75.93
N LEU A 247 44.93 9.24 76.07
CA LEU A 247 44.28 9.07 77.38
C LEU A 247 44.89 7.93 78.21
N MET A 248 45.53 6.93 77.59
CA MET A 248 46.24 5.85 78.30
C MET A 248 47.71 6.20 78.63
N GLU A 249 48.32 7.17 77.93
CA GLU A 249 49.66 7.70 78.25
C GLU A 249 49.63 8.83 79.31
N ASP A 250 48.46 9.38 79.62
CA ASP A 250 48.25 10.42 80.66
C ASP A 250 47.42 9.88 81.84
N ASP A 251 47.75 8.67 82.32
CA ASP A 251 47.28 8.16 83.61
C ASP A 251 48.44 8.16 84.62
N GLY A 252 48.73 9.37 85.09
CA GLY A 252 49.46 9.66 86.32
C GLY A 252 48.58 10.43 87.29
N VAL A 253 47.76 9.69 88.07
CA VAL A 253 47.15 10.06 89.37
C VAL A 253 46.27 11.32 89.41
N PHE A 254 44.96 11.16 89.65
CA PHE A 254 44.25 11.96 90.65
C PHE A 254 42.99 11.25 91.18
N ASP A 255 42.86 11.24 92.51
CA ASP A 255 41.79 10.66 93.30
C ASP A 255 40.52 11.53 93.34
N GLU A 256 39.43 10.81 93.61
CA GLU A 256 38.26 11.14 94.44
C GLU A 256 37.17 12.14 93.97
N ASP A 257 35.95 11.56 93.96
CA ASP A 257 34.67 12.08 94.45
C ASP A 257 33.78 12.97 93.55
N ASP A 258 32.61 12.41 93.19
CA ASP A 258 31.31 12.79 93.78
C ASP A 258 30.07 12.57 92.86
N GLU A 259 29.04 11.99 93.48
CA GLU A 259 27.59 12.25 93.34
C GLU A 259 26.78 11.81 92.09
N PHE A 260 26.10 10.67 92.27
CA PHE A 260 24.62 10.54 92.39
C PHE A 260 23.68 11.54 91.64
N PHE A 261 22.86 11.03 90.70
CA PHE A 261 21.42 11.31 90.44
C PHE A 261 20.99 10.44 89.24
N ASP A 262 20.29 9.33 89.43
CA ASP A 262 18.82 9.14 89.44
C ASP A 262 18.03 9.62 88.20
N ASP A 263 17.20 8.67 87.76
CA ASP A 263 15.95 8.76 87.00
C ASP A 263 15.92 8.91 85.46
N GLY A 264 15.01 8.13 84.85
CA GLY A 264 14.28 8.61 83.67
C GLY A 264 14.45 7.90 82.32
N ALA A 265 13.66 6.84 82.15
CA ALA A 265 12.72 6.66 81.03
C ALA A 265 13.20 6.41 79.57
N GLU A 266 12.77 5.24 79.09
CA GLU A 266 12.18 4.93 77.77
C GLU A 266 12.27 5.95 76.63
N GLY A 267 12.74 5.49 75.46
CA GLY A 267 12.61 6.27 74.23
C GLY A 267 12.98 5.54 72.94
N LYS A 268 12.22 4.52 72.56
CA LYS A 268 12.19 4.01 71.17
C LYS A 268 11.88 5.15 70.19
N LYS A 269 12.86 5.66 69.45
CA LYS A 269 12.61 6.50 68.27
C LYS A 269 12.78 5.69 66.98
N LYS A 270 11.66 5.17 66.49
CA LYS A 270 11.48 4.82 65.07
C LYS A 270 11.74 6.08 64.24
N LYS A 271 12.85 6.12 63.48
CA LYS A 271 12.97 7.07 62.37
C LYS A 271 12.04 6.58 61.26
N GLY A 272 10.93 7.29 61.08
CA GLY A 272 9.98 7.06 60.01
C GLY A 272 10.68 7.26 58.66
N ALA A 273 10.77 6.18 57.89
CA ALA A 273 10.99 6.27 56.45
C ALA A 273 9.77 6.98 55.86
N SER A 274 9.94 8.24 55.46
CA SER A 274 8.98 8.94 54.62
C SER A 274 8.89 8.17 53.29
N LYS A 275 7.84 7.37 53.14
CA LYS A 275 7.48 6.78 51.84
C LYS A 275 6.95 7.93 50.97
N ASN A 276 7.84 8.54 50.19
CA ASN A 276 7.42 9.33 49.04
C ASN A 276 6.70 8.36 48.09
N THR A 277 5.37 8.42 48.09
CA THR A 277 4.56 7.63 47.17
C THR A 277 4.31 8.51 45.96
N PHE A 278 5.02 8.24 44.87
CA PHE A 278 4.75 8.88 43.60
C PHE A 278 3.51 8.24 43.00
N VAL A 279 2.45 9.03 42.82
CA VAL A 279 1.28 8.61 42.05
C VAL A 279 1.50 9.08 40.62
N VAL A 280 1.52 8.12 39.69
CA VAL A 280 1.61 8.41 38.26
C VAL A 280 0.19 8.60 37.73
N ASN A 281 -0.11 9.81 37.29
CA ASN A 281 -1.39 10.12 36.67
C ASN A 281 -1.40 9.63 35.21
N SER A 282 -2.58 9.42 34.63
CA SER A 282 -2.78 8.84 33.28
C SER A 282 -2.24 9.71 32.12
N ASP A 283 -1.91 10.96 32.39
CA ASP A 283 -1.27 11.96 31.53
C ASP A 283 0.28 11.95 31.63
N GLY A 284 0.85 11.14 32.54
CA GLY A 284 2.30 10.97 32.69
C GLY A 284 3.00 11.99 33.59
N THR A 285 2.24 12.82 34.31
CA THR A 285 2.80 13.76 35.30
C THR A 285 3.01 13.09 36.67
N PHE A 286 4.00 13.57 37.42
CA PHE A 286 4.35 13.05 38.75
C PHE A 286 4.01 14.09 39.81
N GLU A 287 3.08 13.76 40.71
CA GLU A 287 2.85 14.54 41.92
C GLU A 287 3.41 13.82 43.14
N LYS A 288 4.07 14.58 44.01
CA LYS A 288 4.61 14.10 45.28
C LYS A 288 3.55 14.30 46.36
N LYS A 289 3.03 13.20 46.90
CA LYS A 289 2.08 13.21 48.02
C LYS A 289 2.77 12.92 49.34
#